data_AF-A0A0L6WBH0-F1
#
_entry.id   AF-A0A0L6WBH0-F1
#
_cell.length_a   1.000
_cell.length_b   1.000
_cell.length_c   1.000
_cell.angle_alpha   90.00
_cell.angle_beta   90.00
_cell.angle_gamma   90.00
#
_symmetry.space_group_name_H-M   'P 1'
#
loop_
_entity.id
_entity.type
_entity.pdbx_description
1 polymer ?
#
loop_
_entity_poly.entity_id
_entity_poly.type
_entity_poly.pdbx_seq_one_letter_code
_entity_poly.pdbx_strand_id
1 'polypeptide(L)'
;MLDPCWEPRWIREEREPRFNTAPSDDLPAYDCLRLPHNETERDAIHRDFKLCFAASGDIRNLVQTINGLPAGYRGKKGLRSKRTTITDTRHVDDVDRAFASLQPAHRLALAHFRRKGVLAPFSLSTRGFSEPNRLMYTAGGDWLGHAGVNPLKGWNVSDVLATGAKYAVDSADIIGCLFFHVKEELMEFTRRIKEFYIDLHVTQFSPPLLSKGISIGVFPAFAEGCFDRVDTADITDREGIPELLADWGPMQWHRNRPNTTAQSNPCSAVMLIERCKKLPSLRIKLASVLTHGTKSPALMRLLESLDAFIDHEKAFREYLCAEQVDMIAKDLGLRVRQYNHVNSKRFGVSIDAPQQRLPSLSRSEFYNLFMIGGGDLLTRFVEFEATH
;
A
#
# COMPACT_ATOMS: atom_id res chain seq x y z
N MET A 1 -53.77 -24.61 -4.50
CA MET A 1 -54.24 -24.46 -3.10
C MET A 1 -55.51 -23.63 -2.98
N LEU A 2 -56.01 -23.01 -4.06
CA LEU A 2 -57.32 -22.32 -4.09
C LEU A 2 -58.32 -23.06 -5.00
N ASP A 3 -58.21 -24.39 -5.05
CA ASP A 3 -59.21 -25.24 -5.68
C ASP A 3 -60.07 -25.82 -4.56
N PRO A 4 -61.38 -25.54 -4.50
CA PRO A 4 -62.26 -26.03 -3.44
C PRO A 4 -62.37 -27.57 -3.40
N CYS A 5 -61.93 -28.26 -4.47
CA CYS A 5 -61.85 -29.71 -4.53
C CYS A 5 -60.43 -30.26 -4.29
N TRP A 6 -59.50 -29.45 -3.77
CA TRP A 6 -58.15 -29.91 -3.47
C TRP A 6 -58.15 -30.88 -2.29
N GLU A 7 -57.83 -32.14 -2.57
CA GLU A 7 -57.58 -33.14 -1.55
C GLU A 7 -56.07 -33.45 -1.43
N PRO A 8 -55.56 -33.72 -0.22
CA PRO A 8 -54.19 -34.19 -0.03
C PRO A 8 -53.91 -35.46 -0.87
N ARG A 9 -52.69 -35.57 -1.39
CA ARG A 9 -52.32 -36.68 -2.29
C ARG A 9 -52.54 -38.05 -1.68
N TRP A 10 -52.34 -38.22 -0.37
CA TRP A 10 -52.58 -39.51 0.29
C TRP A 10 -54.06 -39.91 0.33
N ILE A 11 -54.99 -38.94 0.29
CA ILE A 11 -56.42 -39.21 0.14
C ILE A 11 -56.72 -39.63 -1.31
N ARG A 12 -56.20 -38.90 -2.30
CA ARG A 12 -56.37 -39.23 -3.72
C ARG A 12 -55.71 -40.54 -4.15
N GLU A 13 -54.65 -40.93 -3.48
CA GLU A 13 -53.85 -42.13 -3.77
C GLU A 13 -54.23 -43.31 -2.85
N GLU A 14 -55.31 -43.19 -2.06
CA GLU A 14 -55.79 -44.19 -1.09
C GLU A 14 -54.68 -44.83 -0.24
N ARG A 15 -53.71 -44.02 0.20
CA ARG A 15 -52.57 -44.50 0.99
C ARG A 15 -52.56 -43.88 2.37
N GLU A 16 -52.08 -44.65 3.34
CA GLU A 16 -51.76 -44.13 4.67
C GLU A 16 -50.69 -43.02 4.57
N PRO A 17 -50.93 -41.83 5.14
CA PRO A 17 -49.93 -40.77 5.17
C PRO A 17 -48.77 -41.15 6.09
N ARG A 18 -47.56 -41.18 5.54
CA ARG A 18 -46.33 -41.33 6.33
C ARG A 18 -45.90 -39.96 6.86
N PHE A 19 -46.37 -39.61 8.05
CA PHE A 19 -45.84 -38.46 8.78
C PHE A 19 -44.56 -38.89 9.50
N ASN A 20 -43.46 -38.21 9.23
CA ASN A 20 -42.22 -38.45 9.96
C ASN A 20 -42.42 -37.90 11.38
N THR A 21 -42.52 -38.76 12.39
CA THR A 21 -42.77 -38.36 13.79
C THR A 21 -41.52 -37.91 14.54
N ALA A 22 -40.42 -37.64 13.82
CA ALA A 22 -39.31 -36.93 14.43
C ALA A 22 -39.85 -35.54 14.83
N PRO A 23 -39.70 -35.12 16.10
CA PRO A 23 -40.05 -33.75 16.46
C PRO A 23 -39.28 -32.82 15.53
N SER A 24 -40.03 -32.09 14.71
CA SER A 24 -39.50 -30.97 13.98
C SER A 24 -39.25 -29.91 15.04
N ASP A 25 -37.98 -29.72 15.40
CA ASP A 25 -37.51 -28.62 16.24
C ASP A 25 -37.60 -27.29 15.47
N ASP A 26 -38.76 -27.02 14.86
CA ASP A 26 -39.06 -25.77 14.16
C ASP A 26 -39.47 -24.72 15.20
N LEU A 27 -38.53 -24.37 16.06
CA LEU A 27 -38.68 -23.21 16.93
C LEU A 27 -38.70 -21.94 16.06
N PRO A 28 -39.54 -20.93 16.39
CA PRO A 28 -39.44 -19.62 15.78
C PRO A 28 -38.03 -19.06 15.94
N ALA A 29 -37.57 -18.34 14.93
CA ALA A 29 -36.26 -17.72 14.94
C ALA A 29 -36.10 -16.82 16.17
N TYR A 30 -35.02 -16.98 16.91
CA TYR A 30 -34.77 -16.20 18.13
C TYR A 30 -33.37 -15.61 18.17
N ASP A 31 -33.27 -14.45 18.80
CA ASP A 31 -32.00 -13.83 19.19
C ASP A 31 -31.49 -14.55 20.44
N CYS A 32 -30.35 -15.24 20.38
CA CYS A 32 -29.78 -15.94 21.52
C CYS A 32 -28.99 -15.03 22.47
N LEU A 33 -28.65 -13.81 22.05
CA LEU A 33 -28.02 -12.80 22.89
C LEU A 33 -29.06 -12.02 23.68
N ARG A 34 -30.18 -11.63 23.06
CA ARG A 34 -31.23 -10.76 23.64
C ARG A 34 -30.64 -9.60 24.46
N LEU A 35 -29.70 -8.88 23.84
CA LEU A 35 -28.86 -7.90 24.54
C LEU A 35 -29.64 -6.99 25.50
N PRO A 36 -30.79 -6.36 25.14
CA PRO A 36 -31.49 -5.47 26.07
C PRO A 36 -31.88 -6.08 27.42
N HIS A 37 -31.92 -7.41 27.53
CA HIS A 37 -32.31 -8.14 28.73
C HIS A 37 -31.15 -8.86 29.42
N ASN A 38 -30.03 -9.07 28.73
CA ASN A 38 -28.91 -9.89 29.20
C ASN A 38 -27.60 -9.08 29.33
N GLU A 39 -27.27 -8.27 28.34
CA GLU A 39 -26.08 -7.43 28.29
C GLU A 39 -26.43 -6.02 27.82
N THR A 40 -26.13 -5.00 28.64
CA THR A 40 -26.47 -3.62 28.25
C THR A 40 -25.90 -3.28 26.86
N GLU A 41 -26.69 -2.56 26.05
CA GLU A 41 -26.27 -2.19 24.69
C GLU A 41 -24.90 -1.48 24.67
N ARG A 42 -24.62 -0.68 25.71
CA ARG A 42 -23.33 0.01 25.89
C ARG A 42 -22.16 -0.95 26.02
N ASP A 43 -22.32 -2.03 26.77
CA ASP A 43 -21.25 -3.02 26.98
C ASP A 43 -21.11 -3.96 25.76
N ALA A 44 -22.24 -4.28 25.12
CA ALA A 44 -22.31 -5.15 23.96
C ALA A 44 -21.55 -4.56 22.75
N ILE A 45 -21.60 -3.24 22.56
CA ILE A 45 -20.91 -2.52 21.46
C ILE A 45 -19.41 -2.85 21.38
N HIS A 46 -18.77 -3.19 22.52
CA HIS A 46 -17.33 -3.43 22.60
C HIS A 46 -16.98 -4.88 22.98
N ARG A 47 -17.94 -5.79 23.01
CA ARG A 47 -17.73 -7.19 23.42
C ARG A 47 -17.61 -8.08 22.18
N ASP A 48 -16.67 -9.02 22.21
CA ASP A 48 -16.53 -10.03 21.15
C ASP A 48 -17.32 -11.28 21.55
N PHE A 49 -18.56 -11.44 21.07
CA PHE A 49 -19.37 -12.62 21.36
C PHE A 49 -18.89 -13.83 20.54
N LYS A 50 -18.75 -14.99 21.21
CA LYS A 50 -18.46 -16.28 20.59
C LYS A 50 -19.72 -17.14 20.72
N LEU A 51 -20.45 -17.31 19.62
CA LEU A 51 -21.73 -18.01 19.60
C LEU A 51 -21.54 -19.43 19.07
N CYS A 52 -22.13 -20.42 19.75
CA CYS A 52 -22.11 -21.82 19.34
C CYS A 52 -23.55 -22.34 19.34
N PHE A 53 -24.06 -22.69 18.16
CA PHE A 53 -25.39 -23.29 17.99
C PHE A 53 -25.26 -24.82 17.89
N ALA A 54 -24.84 -25.46 18.98
CA ALA A 54 -24.39 -26.86 18.98
C ALA A 54 -25.44 -27.89 18.51
N ALA A 55 -26.73 -27.55 18.60
CA ALA A 55 -27.85 -28.41 18.19
C ALA A 55 -28.92 -27.66 17.36
N SER A 56 -28.63 -26.44 16.90
CA SER A 56 -29.57 -25.60 16.14
C SER A 56 -29.04 -25.38 14.74
N GLY A 57 -29.50 -26.18 13.77
CA GLY A 57 -29.16 -26.05 12.35
C GLY A 57 -29.90 -24.93 11.62
N ASP A 58 -30.84 -24.26 12.27
CA ASP A 58 -31.64 -23.20 11.68
C ASP A 58 -30.87 -21.87 11.61
N ILE A 59 -30.51 -21.48 10.38
CA ILE A 59 -29.81 -20.22 10.10
C ILE A 59 -30.59 -18.97 10.53
N ARG A 60 -31.92 -19.06 10.69
CA ARG A 60 -32.74 -17.92 11.12
C ARG A 60 -32.41 -17.49 12.55
N ASN A 61 -31.97 -18.40 13.41
CA ASN A 61 -31.50 -18.07 14.76
C ASN A 61 -30.21 -17.24 14.72
N LEU A 62 -29.28 -17.59 13.83
CA LEU A 62 -28.08 -16.80 13.58
C LEU A 62 -28.45 -15.39 13.08
N VAL A 63 -29.35 -15.30 12.10
CA VAL A 63 -29.78 -14.03 11.51
C VAL A 63 -30.48 -13.15 12.54
N GLN A 64 -31.43 -13.68 13.31
CA GLN A 64 -32.11 -12.93 14.39
C GLN A 64 -31.12 -12.45 15.45
N THR A 65 -30.17 -13.31 15.86
CA THR A 65 -29.15 -12.94 16.84
C THR A 65 -28.23 -11.82 16.32
N ILE A 66 -27.83 -11.87 15.05
CA ILE A 66 -26.99 -10.81 14.45
C ILE A 66 -27.78 -9.52 14.28
N ASN A 67 -29.05 -9.58 13.86
CA ASN A 67 -29.90 -8.41 13.74
C ASN A 67 -30.22 -7.75 15.08
N GLY A 68 -30.18 -8.51 16.18
CA GLY A 68 -30.31 -8.01 17.55
C GLY A 68 -29.10 -7.24 18.06
N LEU A 69 -27.98 -7.24 17.32
CA LEU A 69 -26.81 -6.43 17.67
C LEU A 69 -27.10 -4.95 17.42
N PRO A 70 -26.66 -4.04 18.32
CA PRO A 70 -26.89 -2.61 18.12
C PRO A 70 -26.22 -2.14 16.83
N ALA A 71 -26.78 -1.12 16.17
CA ALA A 71 -26.21 -0.55 14.93
C ALA A 71 -24.74 -0.08 15.08
N GLY A 72 -24.32 0.20 16.33
CA GLY A 72 -22.95 0.53 16.70
C GLY A 72 -22.09 -0.65 17.14
N TYR A 73 -22.51 -1.92 16.97
CA TYR A 73 -21.75 -3.09 17.39
C TYR A 73 -20.39 -3.12 16.68
N ARG A 74 -19.35 -2.80 17.45
CA ARG A 74 -17.97 -2.67 17.00
C ARG A 74 -17.20 -3.85 17.57
N GLY A 75 -17.34 -5.00 16.91
CA GLY A 75 -16.45 -6.13 17.18
C GLY A 75 -15.00 -5.62 17.21
N LYS A 76 -14.27 -5.91 18.30
CA LYS A 76 -12.89 -5.44 18.48
C LYS A 76 -11.93 -6.14 17.50
N LYS A 77 -12.41 -7.10 16.71
CA LYS A 77 -11.63 -7.91 15.78
C LYS A 77 -10.76 -7.06 14.83
N GLY A 78 -11.29 -5.98 14.25
CA GLY A 78 -10.50 -5.14 13.33
C GLY A 78 -9.31 -4.45 14.03
N LEU A 79 -9.56 -3.68 15.08
CA LEU A 79 -8.51 -3.00 15.84
C LEU A 79 -7.52 -3.98 16.50
N ARG A 80 -8.00 -5.13 16.98
CA ARG A 80 -7.14 -6.22 17.48
C ARG A 80 -6.31 -6.83 16.35
N SER A 81 -6.90 -7.12 15.20
CA SER A 81 -6.20 -7.68 14.04
C SER A 81 -5.06 -6.77 13.60
N LYS A 82 -5.32 -5.47 13.42
CA LYS A 82 -4.28 -4.47 13.15
C LYS A 82 -3.18 -4.48 14.23
N ARG A 83 -3.57 -4.48 15.51
CA ARG A 83 -2.60 -4.49 16.61
C ARG A 83 -1.74 -5.75 16.57
N THR A 84 -2.34 -6.93 16.40
CA THR A 84 -1.65 -8.21 16.27
C THR A 84 -0.64 -8.19 15.13
N THR A 85 -1.04 -7.74 13.93
CA THR A 85 -0.14 -7.65 12.77
C THR A 85 1.00 -6.65 12.99
N ILE A 86 0.74 -5.50 13.62
CA ILE A 86 1.76 -4.47 13.90
C ILE A 86 2.77 -4.93 14.97
N THR A 87 2.31 -5.73 15.95
CA THR A 87 3.15 -6.25 17.04
C THR A 87 3.62 -7.69 16.79
N ASP A 88 3.43 -8.21 15.57
CA ASP A 88 3.85 -9.56 15.23
C ASP A 88 5.36 -9.67 15.33
N THR A 89 5.83 -10.62 16.15
CA THR A 89 7.26 -10.82 16.42
C THR A 89 8.02 -11.21 15.16
N ARG A 90 7.35 -11.76 14.15
CA ARG A 90 7.96 -12.10 12.85
C ARG A 90 8.43 -10.89 12.06
N HIS A 91 7.90 -9.70 12.34
CA HIS A 91 8.24 -8.46 11.63
C HIS A 91 8.99 -7.44 12.51
N VAL A 92 9.35 -7.82 13.74
CA VAL A 92 10.07 -6.92 14.67
C VAL A 92 11.41 -6.48 14.08
N ASP A 93 12.16 -7.39 13.49
CA ASP A 93 13.48 -7.07 12.90
C ASP A 93 13.36 -6.09 11.72
N ASP A 94 12.32 -6.22 10.89
CA ASP A 94 12.07 -5.29 9.77
C ASP A 94 11.71 -3.89 10.26
N VAL A 95 10.92 -3.82 11.34
CA VAL A 95 10.53 -2.56 11.98
C VAL A 95 11.74 -1.92 12.65
N ASP A 96 12.54 -2.68 13.39
CA ASP A 96 13.74 -2.18 14.07
C ASP A 96 14.79 -1.71 13.06
N ARG A 97 14.95 -2.43 11.95
CA ARG A 97 15.79 -1.99 10.82
C ARG A 97 15.30 -0.66 10.26
N ALA A 98 14.01 -0.54 9.97
CA ALA A 98 13.43 0.71 9.47
C ALA A 98 13.61 1.86 10.49
N PHE A 99 13.43 1.60 11.78
CA PHE A 99 13.57 2.61 12.84
C PHE A 99 15.02 3.03 13.07
N ALA A 100 15.98 2.12 12.95
CA ALA A 100 17.40 2.43 13.11
C ALA A 100 17.88 3.50 12.13
N SER A 101 17.20 3.63 10.99
CA SER A 101 17.43 4.57 9.90
C SER A 101 16.96 6.01 10.21
N LEU A 102 16.04 6.15 11.17
CA LEU A 102 15.33 7.40 11.42
C LEU A 102 16.00 8.27 12.49
N GLN A 103 15.74 9.57 12.45
CA GLN A 103 16.06 10.49 13.54
C GLN A 103 15.24 10.14 14.80
N PRO A 104 15.77 10.38 16.02
CA PRO A 104 15.09 9.99 17.26
C PRO A 104 13.65 10.52 17.39
N ALA A 105 13.42 11.78 17.05
CA ALA A 105 12.09 12.38 17.11
C ALA A 105 11.10 11.73 16.12
N HIS A 106 11.52 11.47 14.89
CA HIS A 106 10.68 10.81 13.89
C HIS A 106 10.37 9.35 14.25
N ARG A 107 11.28 8.64 14.94
CA ARG A 107 10.97 7.31 15.51
C ARG A 107 9.83 7.39 16.50
N LEU A 108 9.82 8.41 17.37
CA LEU A 108 8.75 8.61 18.33
C LEU A 108 7.42 8.90 17.63
N ALA A 109 7.42 9.77 16.62
CA ALA A 109 6.24 10.10 15.83
C ALA A 109 5.67 8.86 15.11
N LEU A 110 6.53 8.07 14.44
CA LEU A 110 6.11 6.84 13.77
C LEU A 110 5.67 5.75 14.76
N ALA A 111 6.34 5.58 15.89
CA ALA A 111 5.88 4.68 16.96
C ALA A 111 4.50 5.09 17.47
N HIS A 112 4.28 6.39 17.66
CA HIS A 112 2.99 6.93 18.07
C HIS A 112 1.89 6.61 17.04
N PHE A 113 2.14 6.88 15.75
CA PHE A 113 1.23 6.52 14.65
C PHE A 113 0.94 5.02 14.61
N ARG A 114 1.95 4.16 14.70
CA ARG A 114 1.78 2.70 14.67
C ARG A 114 0.92 2.20 15.83
N ARG A 115 1.13 2.76 17.02
CA ARG A 115 0.38 2.42 18.24
C ARG A 115 -1.07 2.89 18.19
N LYS A 116 -1.32 4.13 17.73
CA LYS A 116 -2.65 4.74 17.70
C LYS A 116 -3.45 4.35 16.46
N GLY A 117 -2.76 4.17 15.35
CA GLY A 117 -3.34 3.88 14.06
C GLY A 117 -4.07 5.04 13.39
N VAL A 118 -3.88 6.27 13.89
CA VAL A 118 -4.53 7.50 13.44
C VAL A 118 -3.46 8.45 12.94
N LEU A 119 -3.64 8.99 11.72
CA LEU A 119 -2.82 10.06 11.18
C LEU A 119 -3.29 11.38 11.80
N ALA A 120 -2.57 11.88 12.80
CA ALA A 120 -2.89 13.11 13.52
C ALA A 120 -1.64 13.68 14.22
N PRO A 121 -1.58 15.01 14.41
CA PRO A 121 -0.53 15.63 15.22
C PRO A 121 -0.64 15.23 16.68
N PHE A 122 0.46 15.33 17.43
CA PHE A 122 0.51 15.02 18.86
C PHE A 122 -0.44 15.88 19.71
N SER A 123 -0.69 17.12 19.28
CA SER A 123 -1.59 18.05 19.96
C SER A 123 -3.07 17.67 19.84
N LEU A 124 -3.42 16.77 18.91
CA LEU A 124 -4.81 16.40 18.65
C LEU A 124 -5.21 15.13 19.43
N SER A 125 -6.34 15.23 20.13
CA SER A 125 -6.90 14.09 20.88
C SER A 125 -7.41 13.01 19.92
N THR A 126 -6.79 11.83 19.99
CA THR A 126 -7.19 10.66 19.19
C THR A 126 -8.33 9.85 19.81
N ARG A 127 -8.91 10.29 20.94
CA ARG A 127 -9.95 9.52 21.67
C ARG A 127 -11.24 9.30 20.87
N GLY A 128 -11.60 10.25 20.00
CA GLY A 128 -12.79 10.12 19.15
C GLY A 128 -12.65 9.08 18.04
N PHE A 129 -11.42 8.72 17.65
CA PHE A 129 -11.13 7.80 16.55
C PHE A 129 -11.19 6.35 17.03
N SER A 130 -12.41 5.88 17.27
CA SER A 130 -12.70 4.55 17.80
C SER A 130 -13.20 3.57 16.73
N GLU A 131 -13.45 4.05 15.50
CA GLU A 131 -13.84 3.22 14.36
C GLU A 131 -12.65 2.98 13.43
N PRO A 132 -12.35 1.72 13.08
CA PRO A 132 -11.41 1.45 12.00
C PRO A 132 -12.00 1.88 10.66
N ASN A 133 -11.15 2.38 9.76
CA ASN A 133 -11.53 2.54 8.35
C ASN A 133 -11.84 1.14 7.78
N ARG A 134 -13.12 0.87 7.47
CA ARG A 134 -13.60 -0.44 7.01
C ARG A 134 -12.93 -0.89 5.72
N LEU A 135 -12.49 0.04 4.86
CA LEU A 135 -11.78 -0.26 3.60
C LEU A 135 -10.37 -0.82 3.81
N MET A 136 -9.83 -0.74 5.03
CA MET A 136 -8.50 -1.27 5.37
C MET A 136 -8.55 -2.70 5.91
N TYR A 137 -9.69 -3.38 5.84
CA TYR A 137 -9.88 -4.72 6.38
C TYR A 137 -10.58 -5.63 5.38
N THR A 138 -10.27 -6.93 5.44
CA THR A 138 -11.02 -7.97 4.73
C THR A 138 -12.46 -8.02 5.24
N ALA A 139 -13.36 -8.66 4.49
CA ALA A 139 -14.69 -9.01 5.00
C ALA A 139 -14.63 -9.83 6.31
N GLY A 140 -13.55 -10.60 6.50
CA GLY A 140 -13.27 -11.34 7.74
C GLY A 140 -12.81 -10.46 8.91
N GLY A 141 -12.56 -9.17 8.71
CA GLY A 141 -12.07 -8.24 9.71
C GLY A 141 -10.55 -8.27 9.91
N ASP A 142 -9.81 -8.85 8.96
CA ASP A 142 -8.35 -8.91 9.01
C ASP A 142 -7.74 -7.65 8.38
N TRP A 143 -6.73 -7.07 9.03
CA TRP A 143 -6.11 -5.86 8.52
C TRP A 143 -5.36 -6.14 7.21
N LEU A 144 -5.66 -5.36 6.16
CA LEU A 144 -5.05 -5.48 4.83
C LEU A 144 -3.66 -4.82 4.74
N GLY A 145 -3.23 -4.10 5.76
CA GLY A 145 -1.96 -3.38 5.76
C GLY A 145 -0.76 -4.26 6.14
N HIS A 146 0.44 -3.79 5.80
CA HIS A 146 1.70 -4.46 6.13
C HIS A 146 2.22 -4.05 7.52
N ALA A 147 2.94 -4.95 8.21
CA ALA A 147 3.51 -4.66 9.53
C ALA A 147 4.43 -3.43 9.52
N GLY A 148 5.21 -3.20 8.48
CA GLY A 148 6.11 -2.05 8.27
C GLY A 148 5.50 -0.77 7.70
N VAL A 149 4.19 -0.52 7.83
CA VAL A 149 3.55 0.69 7.28
C VAL A 149 4.22 1.97 7.81
N ASN A 150 4.59 2.83 6.86
CA ASN A 150 5.05 4.20 7.06
C ASN A 150 4.23 5.12 6.13
N PRO A 151 3.36 6.00 6.67
CA PRO A 151 2.47 6.83 5.86
C PRO A 151 3.20 7.95 5.11
N LEU A 152 4.49 8.19 5.39
CA LEU A 152 5.31 9.16 4.67
C LEU A 152 5.84 8.59 3.33
N LYS A 153 5.74 7.27 3.12
CA LYS A 153 6.18 6.67 1.86
C LYS A 153 5.35 7.19 0.69
N GLY A 154 6.04 7.65 -0.35
CA GLY A 154 5.43 8.21 -1.56
C GLY A 154 5.17 9.72 -1.52
N TRP A 155 5.35 10.38 -0.38
CA TRP A 155 5.25 11.83 -0.26
C TRP A 155 6.61 12.49 -0.41
N ASN A 156 6.64 13.72 -0.95
CA ASN A 156 7.81 14.58 -0.83
C ASN A 156 7.90 15.09 0.62
N VAL A 157 8.76 14.47 1.42
CA VAL A 157 8.87 14.78 2.85
C VAL A 157 9.37 16.21 3.11
N SER A 158 10.10 16.81 2.17
CA SER A 158 10.49 18.22 2.27
C SER A 158 9.27 19.14 2.17
N ASP A 159 8.32 18.84 1.28
CA ASP A 159 7.07 19.60 1.17
C ASP A 159 6.15 19.35 2.37
N VAL A 160 6.12 18.11 2.88
CA VAL A 160 5.41 17.77 4.12
C VAL A 160 5.91 18.63 5.28
N LEU A 161 7.23 18.75 5.44
CA LEU A 161 7.85 19.59 6.46
C LEU A 161 7.53 21.08 6.25
N ALA A 162 7.55 21.56 5.00
CA ALA A 162 7.19 22.93 4.66
C ALA A 162 5.73 23.24 5.00
N THR A 163 4.79 22.34 4.68
CA THR A 163 3.39 22.47 5.09
C THR A 163 3.28 22.46 6.62
N GLY A 164 3.99 21.56 7.31
CA GLY A 164 4.03 21.54 8.77
C GLY A 164 4.45 22.88 9.39
N ALA A 165 5.53 23.47 8.87
CA ALA A 165 6.03 24.77 9.29
C ALA A 165 4.98 25.89 9.10
N LYS A 166 4.23 25.87 7.99
CA LYS A 166 3.12 26.82 7.73
C LYS A 166 2.03 26.75 8.80
N TYR A 167 1.77 25.58 9.37
CA TYR A 167 0.80 25.37 10.46
C TYR A 167 1.43 25.40 11.86
N ALA A 168 2.68 25.87 11.98
CA ALA A 168 3.44 25.91 13.24
C ALA A 168 3.56 24.53 13.93
N VAL A 169 3.61 23.46 13.13
CA VAL A 169 3.91 22.11 13.61
C VAL A 169 5.42 21.93 13.63
N ASP A 170 5.95 21.47 14.76
CA ASP A 170 7.36 21.14 14.90
C ASP A 170 7.72 19.98 13.95
N SER A 171 8.85 20.10 13.24
CA SER A 171 9.38 19.04 12.37
C SER A 171 9.51 17.67 13.06
N ALA A 172 9.73 17.65 14.39
CA ALA A 172 9.74 16.45 15.20
C ALA A 172 8.42 15.67 15.16
N ASP A 173 7.29 16.39 15.04
CA ASP A 173 5.96 15.83 14.79
C ASP A 173 5.71 15.65 13.28
N ILE A 174 6.56 14.86 12.64
CA ILE A 174 6.49 14.63 11.19
C ILE A 174 5.15 14.02 10.74
N ILE A 175 4.46 13.29 11.62
CA ILE A 175 3.12 12.74 11.37
C ILE A 175 2.07 13.85 11.44
N GLY A 176 2.22 14.81 12.35
CA GLY A 176 1.45 16.05 12.37
C GLY A 176 1.68 16.91 11.12
N CYS A 177 2.92 17.06 10.67
CA CYS A 177 3.24 17.73 9.41
C CYS A 177 2.51 17.04 8.24
N LEU A 178 2.58 15.71 8.17
CA LEU A 178 1.89 14.92 7.14
C LEU A 178 0.37 15.08 7.22
N PHE A 179 -0.21 15.15 8.41
CA PHE A 179 -1.65 15.38 8.57
C PHE A 179 -2.10 16.67 7.89
N PHE A 180 -1.39 17.78 8.11
CA PHE A 180 -1.73 19.05 7.47
C PHE A 180 -1.44 19.03 5.96
N HIS A 181 -0.34 18.41 5.55
CA HIS A 181 -0.02 18.24 4.13
C HIS A 181 -1.12 17.48 3.38
N VAL A 182 -1.50 16.28 3.84
CA VAL A 182 -2.59 15.49 3.23
C VAL A 182 -3.91 16.25 3.26
N LYS A 183 -4.18 17.01 4.33
CA LYS A 183 -5.39 17.84 4.40
C LYS A 183 -5.40 18.92 3.32
N GLU A 184 -4.29 19.63 3.09
CA GLU A 184 -4.19 20.64 2.04
C GLU A 184 -4.35 20.01 0.65
N GLU A 185 -3.69 18.89 0.39
CA GLU A 185 -3.80 18.16 -0.89
C GLU A 185 -5.24 17.73 -1.19
N LEU A 186 -5.95 17.18 -0.19
CA LEU A 186 -7.35 16.78 -0.35
C LEU A 186 -8.29 17.97 -0.53
N MET A 187 -8.01 19.09 0.15
CA MET A 187 -8.77 20.33 -0.02
C MET A 187 -8.59 20.91 -1.43
N GLU A 188 -7.36 20.96 -1.92
CA GLU A 188 -7.05 21.44 -3.26
C GLU A 188 -7.63 20.51 -4.34
N PHE A 189 -7.50 19.20 -4.17
CA PHE A 189 -8.15 18.20 -5.04
C PHE A 189 -9.67 18.43 -5.12
N THR A 190 -10.32 18.61 -3.97
CA THR A 190 -11.77 18.88 -3.91
C THR A 190 -12.13 20.19 -4.60
N ARG A 191 -11.29 21.23 -4.46
CA ARG A 191 -11.49 22.52 -5.13
C ARG A 191 -11.39 22.38 -6.65
N ARG A 192 -10.35 21.71 -7.14
CA ARG A 192 -10.08 21.51 -8.58
C ARG A 192 -11.13 20.65 -9.27
N ILE A 193 -11.57 19.55 -8.65
CA ILE A 193 -12.64 18.71 -9.22
C ILE A 193 -13.96 19.47 -9.37
N LYS A 194 -14.23 20.47 -8.51
CA LYS A 194 -15.44 21.28 -8.62
C LYS A 194 -15.34 22.38 -9.67
N GLU A 195 -14.14 22.86 -9.94
CA GLU A 195 -13.89 23.99 -10.85
C GLU A 195 -13.65 23.54 -12.29
N PHE A 196 -12.95 22.42 -12.46
CA PHE A 196 -12.56 21.91 -13.77
C PHE A 196 -13.44 20.75 -14.21
N TYR A 197 -13.57 20.58 -15.52
CA TYR A 197 -14.21 19.41 -16.10
C TYR A 197 -13.25 18.21 -15.98
N ILE A 198 -13.46 17.36 -14.98
CA ILE A 198 -12.63 16.18 -14.69
C ILE A 198 -13.53 14.96 -14.55
N ASP A 199 -13.37 14.00 -15.45
CA ASP A 199 -13.98 12.67 -15.36
C ASP A 199 -12.95 11.64 -14.89
N LEU A 200 -13.24 10.95 -13.78
CA LEU A 200 -12.35 9.94 -13.19
C LEU A 200 -12.93 8.54 -13.35
N HIS A 201 -12.19 7.66 -14.03
CA HIS A 201 -12.55 6.25 -14.21
C HIS A 201 -11.64 5.37 -13.36
N VAL A 202 -12.23 4.61 -12.43
CA VAL A 202 -11.50 3.67 -11.56
C VAL A 202 -12.01 2.25 -11.86
N THR A 203 -11.09 1.34 -12.19
CA THR A 203 -11.42 -0.06 -12.51
C THR A 203 -10.66 -1.04 -11.63
N GLN A 204 -11.15 -2.28 -11.58
CA GLN A 204 -10.47 -3.40 -10.91
C GLN A 204 -9.88 -4.40 -11.92
N PHE A 205 -9.85 -4.05 -13.21
CA PHE A 205 -9.32 -4.93 -14.25
C PHE A 205 -7.81 -5.00 -14.17
N SER A 206 -7.25 -6.17 -14.51
CA SER A 206 -5.80 -6.26 -14.70
C SER A 206 -5.38 -5.39 -15.89
N PRO A 207 -4.17 -4.82 -15.90
CA PRO A 207 -3.73 -3.96 -16.99
C PRO A 207 -3.85 -4.58 -18.39
N PRO A 208 -3.48 -5.86 -18.62
CA PRO A 208 -3.65 -6.48 -19.95
C PRO A 208 -5.12 -6.60 -20.37
N LEU A 209 -6.03 -6.86 -19.41
CA LEU A 209 -7.45 -6.95 -19.69
C LEU A 209 -8.04 -5.55 -19.97
N LEU A 210 -7.56 -4.54 -19.26
CA LEU A 210 -7.98 -3.15 -19.44
C LEU A 210 -7.57 -2.63 -20.83
N SER A 211 -6.31 -2.84 -21.25
CA SER A 211 -5.83 -2.43 -22.57
C SER A 211 -6.67 -3.08 -23.70
N LYS A 212 -6.91 -4.40 -23.62
CA LYS A 212 -7.76 -5.11 -24.58
C LYS A 212 -9.20 -4.58 -24.58
N GLY A 213 -9.76 -4.32 -23.41
CA GLY A 213 -11.10 -3.75 -23.27
C GLY A 213 -11.22 -2.37 -23.91
N ILE A 214 -10.23 -1.50 -23.72
CA ILE A 214 -10.16 -0.18 -24.37
C ILE A 214 -10.08 -0.34 -25.89
N SER A 215 -9.18 -1.22 -26.36
CA SER A 215 -8.94 -1.44 -27.79
C SER A 215 -10.15 -1.95 -28.57
N ILE A 216 -11.04 -2.71 -27.92
CA ILE A 216 -12.28 -3.21 -28.53
C ILE A 216 -13.51 -2.32 -28.20
N GLY A 217 -13.30 -1.16 -27.57
CA GLY A 217 -14.36 -0.18 -27.31
C GLY A 217 -15.31 -0.51 -26.14
N VAL A 218 -14.89 -1.36 -25.19
CA VAL A 218 -15.69 -1.65 -23.97
C VAL A 218 -15.91 -0.41 -23.12
N PHE A 219 -15.00 0.56 -23.19
CA PHE A 219 -15.07 1.81 -22.46
C PHE A 219 -15.32 2.97 -23.43
N PRO A 220 -16.56 3.44 -23.58
CA PRO A 220 -16.89 4.51 -24.54
C PRO A 220 -16.08 5.79 -24.33
N ALA A 221 -15.75 6.13 -23.08
CA ALA A 221 -14.92 7.28 -22.74
C ALA A 221 -13.49 7.21 -23.30
N PHE A 222 -13.02 6.00 -23.66
CA PHE A 222 -11.68 5.74 -24.18
C PHE A 222 -11.74 5.03 -25.54
N ALA A 223 -12.86 5.12 -26.27
CA ALA A 223 -13.06 4.38 -27.52
C ALA A 223 -12.02 4.72 -28.60
N GLU A 224 -11.45 5.94 -28.56
CA GLU A 224 -10.37 6.35 -29.46
C GLU A 224 -9.00 5.77 -29.06
N GLY A 225 -8.88 5.18 -27.86
CA GLY A 225 -7.62 4.64 -27.34
C GLY A 225 -6.50 5.67 -27.24
N CYS A 226 -6.81 6.96 -27.33
CA CYS A 226 -5.81 8.02 -27.28
C CYS A 226 -5.74 8.59 -25.88
N PHE A 227 -4.54 8.64 -25.34
CA PHE A 227 -4.26 9.21 -24.03
C PHE A 227 -3.16 10.27 -24.20
N ASP A 228 -3.25 11.36 -23.46
CA ASP A 228 -2.13 12.30 -23.37
C ASP A 228 -0.96 11.66 -22.58
N ARG A 229 -1.26 10.95 -21.48
CA ARG A 229 -0.30 10.21 -20.63
C ARG A 229 -0.89 8.92 -20.03
N VAL A 230 -0.08 7.87 -19.86
CA VAL A 230 -0.35 6.61 -19.12
C VAL A 230 0.89 6.36 -18.31
N ASP A 231 0.69 6.15 -17.02
CA ASP A 231 1.70 5.65 -16.12
C ASP A 231 1.48 4.15 -15.91
N THR A 232 2.51 3.36 -16.18
CA THR A 232 2.47 1.90 -16.05
C THR A 232 3.03 1.39 -14.73
N ALA A 233 3.46 2.30 -13.84
CA ALA A 233 3.94 1.96 -12.51
C ALA A 233 4.94 0.78 -12.49
N ASP A 234 4.62 -0.31 -11.79
CA ASP A 234 5.46 -1.50 -11.61
C ASP A 234 4.99 -2.71 -12.46
N ILE A 235 4.19 -2.47 -13.50
CA ILE A 235 3.68 -3.55 -14.37
C ILE A 235 4.84 -4.28 -15.05
N THR A 236 5.90 -3.57 -15.42
CA THR A 236 7.06 -4.11 -16.14
C THR A 236 7.95 -5.00 -15.30
N ASP A 237 8.05 -4.75 -13.99
CA ASP A 237 8.74 -5.63 -13.06
C ASP A 237 8.04 -7.01 -12.96
N ARG A 238 6.75 -7.09 -13.34
CA ARG A 238 5.92 -8.31 -13.28
C ARG A 238 5.78 -9.00 -14.63
N GLU A 239 5.47 -8.23 -15.67
CA GLU A 239 5.05 -8.75 -16.97
C GLU A 239 6.14 -8.61 -18.06
N GLY A 240 7.18 -7.79 -17.82
CA GLY A 240 8.22 -7.49 -18.81
C GLY A 240 7.96 -6.19 -19.60
N ILE A 241 9.04 -5.62 -20.16
CA ILE A 241 8.96 -4.43 -21.01
C ILE A 241 8.30 -4.73 -22.38
N PRO A 242 8.62 -5.84 -23.07
CA PRO A 242 8.03 -6.16 -24.36
C PRO A 242 6.50 -6.26 -24.32
N GLU A 243 5.97 -7.00 -23.34
CA GLU A 243 4.54 -7.20 -23.11
C GLU A 243 3.84 -5.88 -22.80
N LEU A 244 4.48 -5.04 -21.97
CA LEU A 244 3.97 -3.72 -21.67
C LEU A 244 3.89 -2.82 -22.91
N LEU A 245 4.95 -2.78 -23.72
CA LEU A 245 4.95 -1.98 -24.94
C LEU A 245 3.95 -2.53 -25.98
N ALA A 246 3.70 -3.84 -26.02
CA ALA A 246 2.65 -4.37 -26.89
C ALA A 246 1.25 -3.90 -26.47
N ASP A 247 0.95 -3.92 -25.17
CA ASP A 247 -0.38 -3.58 -24.64
C ASP A 247 -0.58 -2.06 -24.50
N TRP A 248 0.49 -1.31 -24.21
CA TRP A 248 0.44 0.10 -23.84
C TRP A 248 1.44 0.95 -24.61
N GLY A 249 2.29 0.42 -25.48
CA GLY A 249 3.24 1.22 -26.27
C GLY A 249 2.57 2.31 -27.13
N PRO A 250 1.43 2.06 -27.79
CA PRO A 250 0.64 3.12 -28.44
C PRO A 250 0.20 4.24 -27.47
N MET A 251 0.41 4.04 -26.17
CA MET A 251 -0.06 4.79 -25.02
C MET A 251 1.03 4.77 -23.88
N GLN A 252 2.22 5.35 -24.13
CA GLN A 252 3.14 5.93 -23.10
C GLN A 252 4.17 5.08 -22.29
N TRP A 253 4.31 5.35 -20.97
CA TRP A 253 5.54 5.58 -20.14
C TRP A 253 6.01 4.39 -19.25
N HIS A 254 7.21 4.43 -18.62
CA HIS A 254 7.82 3.33 -17.84
C HIS A 254 8.67 3.64 -16.57
N ARG A 255 8.72 2.69 -15.59
CA ARG A 255 9.66 2.59 -14.43
C ARG A 255 10.30 1.18 -14.31
N ASN A 256 11.61 1.04 -14.03
CA ASN A 256 12.30 -0.28 -13.87
C ASN A 256 13.30 -0.34 -12.70
N ARG A 257 13.72 -1.56 -12.30
CA ARG A 257 14.82 -1.86 -11.37
C ARG A 257 15.97 -2.67 -12.04
N PRO A 258 17.25 -2.24 -11.92
CA PRO A 258 18.37 -3.00 -12.46
C PRO A 258 18.73 -4.24 -11.62
N ASN A 259 19.13 -5.33 -12.30
CA ASN A 259 19.40 -6.66 -11.72
C ASN A 259 20.72 -6.78 -10.92
N THR A 260 21.64 -5.82 -11.04
CA THR A 260 22.93 -5.83 -10.33
C THR A 260 22.99 -4.68 -9.32
N THR A 261 22.76 -4.97 -8.05
CA THR A 261 22.67 -3.95 -6.98
C THR A 261 23.78 -4.18 -5.95
N ALA A 262 24.27 -3.13 -5.31
CA ALA A 262 25.25 -3.30 -4.23
C ALA A 262 24.64 -3.99 -3.01
N GLN A 263 23.34 -3.78 -2.76
CA GLN A 263 22.56 -4.40 -1.69
C GLN A 263 22.43 -5.93 -1.81
N SER A 264 22.33 -6.46 -3.04
CA SER A 264 22.16 -7.91 -3.26
C SER A 264 23.49 -8.69 -3.29
N ASN A 265 24.63 -8.02 -3.24
CA ASN A 265 25.94 -8.67 -3.26
C ASN A 265 26.49 -8.88 -1.83
N PRO A 266 26.56 -10.13 -1.32
CA PRO A 266 27.04 -10.42 0.04
C PRO A 266 28.51 -10.02 0.26
N CYS A 267 29.30 -9.88 -0.81
CA CYS A 267 30.69 -9.42 -0.73
C CYS A 267 30.83 -7.90 -0.58
N SER A 268 29.80 -7.11 -0.90
CA SER A 268 29.83 -5.64 -0.79
C SER A 268 30.14 -5.20 0.64
N ALA A 269 29.52 -5.84 1.64
CA ALA A 269 29.77 -5.56 3.04
C ALA A 269 31.22 -5.85 3.45
N VAL A 270 31.74 -7.01 3.06
CA VAL A 270 33.11 -7.43 3.38
C VAL A 270 34.14 -6.50 2.72
N MET A 271 33.95 -6.18 1.44
CA MET A 271 34.83 -5.27 0.70
C MET A 271 34.80 -3.85 1.27
N LEU A 272 33.63 -3.35 1.67
CA LEU A 272 33.48 -2.02 2.27
C LEU A 272 34.20 -1.95 3.62
N ILE A 273 33.96 -2.93 4.50
CA ILE A 273 34.65 -3.04 5.80
C ILE A 273 36.17 -3.04 5.59
N GLU A 274 36.65 -3.83 4.64
CA GLU A 274 38.08 -3.97 4.37
C GLU A 274 38.70 -2.70 3.78
N ARG A 275 37.98 -1.98 2.91
CA ARG A 275 38.41 -0.66 2.39
C ARG A 275 38.40 0.40 3.49
N CYS A 276 37.40 0.43 4.37
CA CYS A 276 37.34 1.36 5.49
C CYS A 276 38.47 1.16 6.51
N LYS A 277 38.92 -0.09 6.73
CA LYS A 277 40.10 -0.38 7.56
C LYS A 277 41.40 0.18 6.98
N LYS A 278 41.51 0.25 5.64
CA LYS A 278 42.69 0.73 4.91
C LYS A 278 42.79 2.26 4.82
N LEU A 279 41.73 2.99 5.13
CA LEU A 279 41.71 4.46 5.11
C LEU A 279 41.77 5.05 6.54
N PRO A 280 42.90 5.65 6.97
CA PRO A 280 43.12 6.04 8.38
C PRO A 280 42.08 7.01 8.93
N SER A 281 41.63 7.97 8.12
CA SER A 281 40.64 8.98 8.49
C SER A 281 39.22 8.44 8.67
N LEU A 282 38.87 7.38 7.93
CA LEU A 282 37.58 6.69 8.02
C LEU A 282 37.60 5.60 9.09
N ARG A 283 38.74 4.95 9.31
CA ARG A 283 38.92 3.92 10.33
C ARG A 283 38.53 4.41 11.73
N ILE A 284 38.92 5.64 12.09
CA ILE A 284 38.59 6.23 13.40
C ILE A 284 37.09 6.58 13.49
N LYS A 285 36.52 7.17 12.43
CA LYS A 285 35.10 7.57 12.37
C LYS A 285 34.13 6.38 12.30
N LEU A 286 34.55 5.28 11.67
CA LEU A 286 33.74 4.08 11.47
C LEU A 286 34.11 2.94 12.42
N ALA A 287 35.12 3.10 13.29
CA ALA A 287 35.49 2.08 14.28
C ALA A 287 34.27 1.63 15.11
N SER A 288 33.48 2.59 15.61
CA SER A 288 32.25 2.33 16.36
C SER A 288 31.16 1.67 15.51
N VAL A 289 31.06 2.03 14.22
CA VAL A 289 30.12 1.47 13.24
C VAL A 289 30.43 0.01 12.90
N LEU A 290 31.72 -0.36 12.92
CA LEU A 290 32.22 -1.68 12.52
C LEU A 290 32.31 -2.69 13.68
N THR A 291 32.11 -2.26 14.93
CA THR A 291 32.23 -3.09 16.14
C THR A 291 31.34 -4.34 16.15
N HIS A 292 30.15 -4.26 15.55
CA HIS A 292 29.17 -5.36 15.52
C HIS A 292 29.14 -6.13 14.19
N GLY A 293 30.14 -5.92 13.32
CA GLY A 293 30.21 -6.56 12.00
C GLY A 293 28.98 -6.27 11.13
N THR A 294 28.56 -7.24 10.32
CA THR A 294 27.40 -7.16 9.41
C THR A 294 26.06 -6.94 10.12
N LYS A 295 26.00 -7.13 11.45
CA LYS A 295 24.80 -6.92 12.27
C LYS A 295 24.66 -5.48 12.79
N SER A 296 25.64 -4.61 12.53
CA SER A 296 25.59 -3.21 12.92
C SER A 296 24.49 -2.46 12.15
N PRO A 297 23.51 -1.83 12.82
CA PRO A 297 22.50 -1.02 12.14
C PRO A 297 23.11 0.15 11.37
N ALA A 298 24.24 0.68 11.84
CA ALA A 298 24.96 1.74 11.15
C ALA A 298 25.63 1.26 9.87
N LEU A 299 26.12 0.01 9.84
CA LEU A 299 26.64 -0.61 8.63
C LEU A 299 25.51 -0.99 7.66
N MET A 300 24.38 -1.52 8.15
CA MET A 300 23.21 -1.82 7.31
C MET A 300 22.73 -0.56 6.57
N ARG A 301 22.55 0.56 7.28
CA ARG A 301 22.19 1.85 6.65
C ARG A 301 23.20 2.30 5.59
N LEU A 302 24.49 2.10 5.85
CA LEU A 302 25.55 2.46 4.92
C LEU A 302 25.45 1.62 3.65
N LEU A 303 25.26 0.30 3.79
CA LEU A 303 25.09 -0.64 2.68
C LEU A 303 23.83 -0.34 1.86
N GLU A 304 22.71 -0.10 2.54
CA GLU A 304 21.44 0.30 1.91
C GLU A 304 21.60 1.60 1.12
N SER A 305 22.44 2.52 1.58
CA SER A 305 22.69 3.80 0.91
C SER A 305 23.71 3.74 -0.22
N LEU A 306 24.46 2.64 -0.40
CA LEU A 306 25.56 2.57 -1.38
C LEU A 306 25.07 2.79 -2.81
N ASP A 307 23.90 2.26 -3.14
CA ASP A 307 23.34 2.37 -4.49
C ASP A 307 23.03 3.82 -4.88
N ALA A 308 22.93 4.75 -3.91
CA ALA A 308 22.87 6.18 -4.18
C ALA A 308 24.14 6.70 -4.86
N PHE A 309 25.29 6.15 -4.51
CA PHE A 309 26.60 6.65 -4.94
C PHE A 309 27.21 5.86 -6.10
N ILE A 310 26.48 4.88 -6.63
CA ILE A 310 26.91 4.06 -7.75
C ILE A 310 26.12 4.47 -9.00
N ASP A 311 26.86 4.74 -10.07
CA ASP A 311 26.30 5.02 -11.39
C ASP A 311 25.94 3.70 -12.06
N HIS A 312 24.63 3.40 -12.10
CA HIS A 312 24.09 2.21 -12.74
C HIS A 312 23.59 2.49 -14.17
N GLU A 313 23.83 3.68 -14.74
CA GLU A 313 23.32 4.05 -16.07
C GLU A 313 23.80 3.05 -17.15
N LYS A 314 25.06 2.62 -17.09
CA LYS A 314 25.63 1.66 -18.04
C LYS A 314 24.93 0.30 -17.98
N ALA A 315 24.83 -0.28 -16.77
CA ALA A 315 24.17 -1.56 -16.55
C ALA A 315 22.68 -1.50 -16.93
N PHE A 316 22.02 -0.37 -16.65
CA PHE A 316 20.63 -0.15 -17.02
C PHE A 316 20.43 -0.10 -18.53
N ARG A 317 21.31 0.59 -19.27
CA ARG A 317 21.27 0.59 -20.75
C ARG A 317 21.55 -0.79 -21.33
N GLU A 318 22.52 -1.52 -20.80
CA GLU A 318 22.80 -2.91 -21.22
C GLU A 318 21.58 -3.80 -21.04
N TYR A 319 20.84 -3.63 -19.93
CA TYR A 319 19.56 -4.30 -19.71
C TYR A 319 18.49 -3.90 -20.74
N LEU A 320 18.27 -2.62 -21.00
CA LEU A 320 17.31 -2.17 -22.03
C LEU A 320 17.67 -2.72 -23.43
N CYS A 321 18.96 -2.78 -23.76
CA CYS A 321 19.42 -3.38 -25.00
C CYS A 321 19.18 -4.90 -25.05
N ALA A 322 19.40 -5.62 -23.94
CA ALA A 322 19.15 -7.06 -23.85
C ALA A 322 17.66 -7.40 -24.01
N GLU A 323 16.79 -6.56 -23.45
CA GLU A 323 15.32 -6.63 -23.61
C GLU A 323 14.83 -6.11 -24.96
N GLN A 324 15.73 -5.72 -25.88
CA GLN A 324 15.41 -5.27 -27.24
C GLN A 324 14.45 -4.06 -27.29
N VAL A 325 14.45 -3.24 -26.24
CA VAL A 325 13.47 -2.16 -26.03
C VAL A 325 13.45 -1.16 -27.17
N ASP A 326 14.62 -0.76 -27.67
CA ASP A 326 14.72 0.20 -28.78
C ASP A 326 14.12 -0.34 -30.09
N MET A 327 14.27 -1.64 -30.36
CA MET A 327 13.68 -2.27 -31.55
C MET A 327 12.17 -2.38 -31.43
N ILE A 328 11.68 -2.87 -30.28
CA ILE A 328 10.25 -3.02 -30.01
C ILE A 328 9.55 -1.66 -30.05
N ALA A 329 10.14 -0.64 -29.40
CA ALA A 329 9.63 0.71 -29.41
C ALA A 329 9.54 1.23 -30.86
N LYS A 330 10.59 1.04 -31.67
CA LYS A 330 10.60 1.47 -33.07
C LYS A 330 9.54 0.77 -33.91
N ASP A 331 9.34 -0.53 -33.74
CA ASP A 331 8.30 -1.30 -34.44
C ASP A 331 6.88 -0.80 -34.10
N LEU A 332 6.72 -0.23 -32.91
CA LEU A 332 5.48 0.40 -32.44
C LEU A 332 5.38 1.89 -32.77
N GLY A 333 6.32 2.46 -33.54
CA GLY A 333 6.34 3.89 -33.86
C GLY A 333 6.71 4.79 -32.68
N LEU A 334 7.54 4.28 -31.77
CA LEU A 334 8.01 4.96 -30.57
C LEU A 334 9.53 5.02 -30.54
N ARG A 335 10.05 5.88 -29.68
CA ARG A 335 11.45 5.89 -29.27
C ARG A 335 11.58 6.15 -27.78
N VAL A 336 12.61 5.58 -27.17
CA VAL A 336 13.01 5.94 -25.81
C VAL A 336 13.52 7.38 -25.83
N ARG A 337 13.01 8.21 -24.91
CA ARG A 337 13.50 9.57 -24.76
C ARG A 337 14.93 9.58 -24.23
N GLN A 338 15.74 10.44 -24.81
CA GLN A 338 17.08 10.71 -24.30
C GLN A 338 17.03 11.44 -22.94
N TYR A 339 16.05 12.33 -22.79
CA TYR A 339 15.85 13.18 -21.62
C TYR A 339 14.41 13.11 -21.15
N ASN A 340 14.27 13.02 -19.83
CA ASN A 340 12.97 12.93 -19.20
C ASN A 340 12.40 14.33 -18.91
N HIS A 341 11.09 14.51 -19.11
CA HIS A 341 10.32 15.71 -18.85
C HIS A 341 9.27 15.57 -17.74
N VAL A 342 9.02 14.35 -17.23
CA VAL A 342 8.08 14.12 -16.11
C VAL A 342 8.82 13.76 -14.82
N ASN A 343 9.63 12.71 -14.86
CA ASN A 343 10.42 12.24 -13.72
C ASN A 343 11.90 12.25 -14.08
N SER A 344 12.75 12.74 -13.19
CA SER A 344 14.20 12.57 -13.40
C SER A 344 14.56 11.08 -13.50
N LYS A 345 15.67 10.74 -14.17
CA LYS A 345 16.06 9.34 -14.44
C LYS A 345 16.12 8.46 -13.21
N ARG A 346 16.36 9.05 -12.02
CA ARG A 346 16.34 8.39 -10.72
C ARG A 346 16.05 9.41 -9.63
N PHE A 347 15.53 8.94 -8.50
CA PHE A 347 15.36 9.78 -7.31
C PHE A 347 16.65 10.49 -6.90
N GLY A 348 16.52 11.76 -6.51
CA GLY A 348 17.61 12.60 -6.02
C GLY A 348 18.43 13.30 -7.11
N VAL A 349 18.09 13.09 -8.39
CA VAL A 349 18.61 13.85 -9.52
C VAL A 349 17.56 14.89 -9.93
N SER A 350 18.00 16.11 -10.26
CA SER A 350 17.09 17.15 -10.77
C SER A 350 16.68 16.86 -12.21
N ILE A 351 15.43 17.13 -12.55
CA ILE A 351 14.93 17.03 -13.93
C ILE A 351 15.61 18.05 -14.85
N ASP A 352 15.99 19.20 -14.30
CA ASP A 352 16.70 20.28 -15.02
C ASP A 352 18.18 19.99 -15.24
N ALA A 353 18.71 18.91 -14.65
CA ALA A 353 20.10 18.49 -14.77
C ALA A 353 20.21 17.09 -15.40
N PRO A 354 19.77 16.89 -16.66
CA PRO A 354 19.67 15.57 -17.27
C PRO A 354 21.01 14.81 -17.44
N GLN A 355 22.13 15.55 -17.40
CA GLN A 355 23.47 14.97 -17.47
C GLN A 355 23.98 14.45 -16.11
N GLN A 356 23.34 14.87 -15.02
CA GLN A 356 23.69 14.41 -13.68
C GLN A 356 23.27 12.95 -13.50
N ARG A 357 24.24 12.09 -13.15
CA ARG A 357 24.02 10.64 -13.03
C ARG A 357 23.79 10.17 -11.60
N LEU A 358 24.32 10.92 -10.64
CA LEU A 358 24.25 10.60 -9.21
C LEU A 358 23.46 11.68 -8.46
N PRO A 359 22.75 11.32 -7.38
CA PRO A 359 22.09 12.30 -6.53
C PRO A 359 23.07 13.32 -5.97
N SER A 360 22.67 14.60 -6.00
CA SER A 360 23.41 15.70 -5.39
C SER A 360 22.54 16.32 -4.30
N LEU A 361 22.49 15.63 -3.15
CA LEU A 361 21.60 15.97 -2.05
C LEU A 361 22.40 16.36 -0.81
N SER A 362 21.89 17.34 -0.07
CA SER A 362 22.29 17.56 1.31
C SER A 362 21.91 16.37 2.19
N ARG A 363 22.49 16.32 3.39
CA ARG A 363 22.19 15.26 4.36
C ARG A 363 20.70 15.20 4.74
N SER A 364 20.05 16.36 4.86
CA SER A 364 18.62 16.46 5.17
C SER A 364 17.74 16.01 4.00
N GLU A 365 18.07 16.40 2.77
CA GLU A 365 17.33 15.97 1.58
C GLU A 365 17.47 14.47 1.36
N PHE A 366 18.67 13.91 1.54
CA PHE A 366 18.90 12.47 1.49
C PHE A 366 18.06 11.74 2.53
N TYR A 367 18.03 12.26 3.76
CA TYR A 367 17.22 11.71 4.84
C TYR A 367 15.72 11.72 4.48
N ASN A 368 15.21 12.88 4.05
CA ASN A 368 13.81 13.09 3.68
C ASN A 368 13.37 12.16 2.54
N LEU A 369 14.18 12.08 1.48
CA LEU A 369 13.85 11.31 0.29
C LEU A 369 13.95 9.80 0.51
N PHE A 370 15.09 9.31 1.01
CA PHE A 370 15.38 7.88 1.03
C PHE A 370 15.07 7.23 2.37
N MET A 371 15.43 7.86 3.48
CA MET A 371 15.35 7.20 4.80
C MET A 371 13.91 7.22 5.35
N ILE A 372 13.26 8.38 5.36
CA ILE A 372 11.91 8.53 5.92
C ILE A 372 10.82 8.52 4.85
N GLY A 373 11.07 9.10 3.67
CA GLY A 373 10.17 9.07 2.51
C GLY A 373 10.19 7.74 1.74
N GLY A 374 11.18 6.88 2.01
CA GLY A 374 11.25 5.53 1.45
C GLY A 374 11.44 5.49 -0.07
N GLY A 375 12.04 6.52 -0.65
CA GLY A 375 12.48 6.51 -2.05
C GLY A 375 13.40 5.31 -2.31
N ASP A 376 13.22 4.69 -3.47
CA ASP A 376 13.99 3.51 -3.85
C ASP A 376 15.19 3.90 -4.72
N LEU A 377 16.40 3.69 -4.21
CA LEU A 377 17.65 4.08 -4.87
C LEU A 377 17.87 3.42 -6.23
N LEU A 378 17.23 2.28 -6.45
CA LEU A 378 17.37 1.45 -7.64
C LEU A 378 16.33 1.77 -8.70
N THR A 379 15.24 2.43 -8.32
CA THR A 379 14.22 2.86 -9.29
C THR A 379 14.84 3.70 -10.40
N ARG A 380 14.52 3.35 -11.64
CA ARG A 380 14.82 4.12 -12.85
C ARG A 380 13.54 4.47 -13.58
N PHE A 381 13.53 5.67 -14.14
CA PHE A 381 12.42 6.22 -14.90
C PHE A 381 12.80 6.33 -16.38
N VAL A 382 11.95 5.80 -17.26
CA VAL A 382 12.16 5.79 -18.71
C VAL A 382 10.90 6.36 -19.37
N GLU A 383 11.07 7.35 -20.24
CA GLU A 383 9.96 7.85 -21.05
C GLU A 383 10.08 7.34 -22.48
N PHE A 384 8.93 7.10 -23.10
CA PHE A 384 8.80 6.85 -24.52
C PHE A 384 8.04 8.00 -25.17
N GLU A 385 8.31 8.26 -26.43
CA GLU A 385 7.55 9.21 -27.25
C GLU A 385 7.36 8.68 -28.67
N ALA A 386 6.29 9.14 -29.32
CA ALA A 386 6.03 8.80 -30.72
C ALA A 386 7.16 9.30 -31.63
N THR A 387 7.56 8.48 -32.60
CA THR A 387 8.42 8.90 -33.70
C THR A 387 7.56 9.60 -34.74
N HIS A 388 7.65 10.94 -34.79
CA HIS A 388 7.05 11.74 -35.86
C HIS A 388 7.75 11.51 -37.21
#